data_AF-I1A6U7-F1
#
_entry.id   AF-I1A6U7-F1
#
_cell.length_a   1.000
_cell.length_b   1.000
_cell.length_c   1.000
_cell.angle_alpha   90.00
_cell.angle_beta   90.00
_cell.angle_gamma   90.00
#
_symmetry.space_group_name_H-M   'P 1'
#
loop_
_entity.id
_entity.type
_entity.pdbx_description
1 polymer ?
#
loop_
_entity_poly.entity_id
_entity_poly.type
_entity_poly.pdbx_seq_one_letter_code
_entity_poly.pdbx_strand_id
1 'polypeptide(L)'
;MIRNYIYNQILLLNHNTYWVLEINDKGYTIINSFNIKFFLINNNNIEKLKIFEKINLEGIIRNNVFTEITKLRIMNNWDPRYYIFNFMTNWDKIYKNFIFPILYGVNINYENQIFKNASNSGIIHLLIISGLHFQILFLFLQKVFKKKLIWITYSILFLYWLMCFKTVSVNRAFITVFVKFILSKWVKDKKTQFLFIFGFTILITGNLDILKPGYWLSFVLYLIVSSSDNNVNWKSIFINYFVFWCISTSIQLFWKNEIYVISWCVSIFVTPLFEFLFLMANIFVIFPPILKFLYFTCEFILTIISNNSIVIYNIWWIQVFFSLISVLLFFVHFLKKNRK
;
A
#
# COMPACT_ATOMS: atom_id res chain seq x y z
N MET A 1 -0.23 2.67 -31.81
CA MET A 1 0.84 3.53 -32.38
C MET A 1 1.10 4.78 -31.55
N ILE A 2 0.13 5.68 -31.35
CA ILE A 2 0.33 6.97 -30.64
C ILE A 2 0.85 6.77 -29.20
N ARG A 3 0.32 5.79 -28.46
CA ARG A 3 0.80 5.45 -27.11
C ARG A 3 2.27 5.02 -27.08
N ASN A 4 2.72 4.20 -28.04
CA ASN A 4 4.13 3.79 -28.13
C ASN A 4 5.03 4.94 -28.59
N TYR A 5 4.53 5.83 -29.44
CA TYR A 5 5.28 7.01 -29.87
C TYR A 5 5.47 8.03 -28.73
N ILE A 6 4.40 8.36 -27.99
CA ILE A 6 4.48 9.22 -26.81
C ILE A 6 5.33 8.57 -25.71
N TYR A 7 5.15 7.27 -25.49
CA TYR A 7 5.97 6.50 -24.55
C TYR A 7 7.46 6.53 -24.90
N ASN A 8 7.80 6.37 -26.17
CA ASN A 8 9.18 6.44 -26.67
C ASN A 8 9.75 7.87 -26.61
N GLN A 9 8.95 8.91 -26.91
CA GLN A 9 9.37 10.31 -26.81
C GLN A 9 9.61 10.75 -25.35
N ILE A 10 8.78 10.29 -24.41
CA ILE A 10 8.98 10.55 -22.97
C ILE A 10 10.16 9.74 -22.40
N LEU A 11 10.38 8.51 -22.89
CA LEU A 11 11.58 7.72 -22.61
C LEU A 11 12.85 8.48 -23.03
N LEU A 12 12.84 9.07 -24.24
CA LEU A 12 13.96 9.81 -24.82
C LEU A 12 14.43 11.00 -23.98
N LEU A 13 13.52 11.68 -23.28
CA LEU A 13 13.85 12.86 -22.47
C LEU A 13 14.39 12.55 -21.06
N ASN A 14 14.19 11.32 -20.56
CA ASN A 14 14.50 10.95 -19.16
C ASN A 14 15.35 9.67 -19.02
N HIS A 15 16.01 9.20 -20.09
CA HIS A 15 16.61 7.85 -20.15
C HIS A 15 17.52 7.44 -18.97
N ASN A 16 18.13 8.41 -18.29
CA ASN A 16 19.09 8.16 -17.23
C ASN A 16 18.71 8.80 -15.89
N THR A 17 17.49 9.34 -15.76
CA THR A 17 17.06 9.98 -14.51
C THR A 17 16.35 9.00 -13.59
N TYR A 18 16.86 8.87 -12.36
CA TYR A 18 16.31 7.99 -11.34
C TYR A 18 16.14 8.72 -10.01
N TRP A 19 15.29 8.16 -9.15
CA TRP A 19 15.12 8.55 -7.76
C TRP A 19 15.43 7.38 -6.85
N VAL A 20 16.19 7.64 -5.79
CA VAL A 20 16.50 6.62 -4.78
C VAL A 20 15.25 6.33 -3.94
N LEU A 21 14.80 5.08 -3.92
CA LEU A 21 13.60 4.65 -3.20
C LEU A 21 13.93 3.94 -1.89
N GLU A 22 14.98 3.12 -1.90
CA GLU A 22 15.37 2.29 -0.75
C GLU A 22 16.90 2.27 -0.65
N ILE A 23 17.40 2.26 0.59
CA ILE A 23 18.81 2.15 0.92
C ILE A 23 18.96 0.95 1.85
N ASN A 24 19.69 -0.06 1.41
CA ASN A 24 20.06 -1.21 2.23
C ASN A 24 21.57 -1.42 2.22
N ASP A 25 22.06 -2.37 3.02
CA ASP A 25 23.50 -2.58 3.18
C ASP A 25 24.17 -3.07 1.88
N LYS A 26 23.39 -3.68 0.98
CA LYS A 26 23.85 -4.24 -0.29
C LYS A 26 23.81 -3.22 -1.45
N GLY A 27 23.07 -2.12 -1.33
CA GLY A 27 22.74 -1.29 -2.48
C GLY A 27 21.62 -0.29 -2.28
N TYR A 28 21.21 0.28 -3.42
CA TYR A 28 20.14 1.24 -3.54
C TYR A 28 19.09 0.69 -4.51
N THR A 29 17.82 0.69 -4.11
CA THR A 29 16.73 0.50 -5.08
C THR A 29 16.38 1.86 -5.64
N ILE A 30 16.50 2.03 -6.94
CA ILE A 30 16.19 3.27 -7.65
C ILE A 30 14.99 3.08 -8.58
N ILE A 31 14.24 4.14 -8.84
CA ILE A 31 13.10 4.13 -9.76
C ILE A 31 13.27 5.17 -10.85
N ASN A 32 12.86 4.84 -12.07
CA ASN A 32 12.80 5.82 -13.15
C ASN A 32 11.45 6.57 -13.14
N SER A 33 11.25 7.47 -14.12
CA SER A 33 10.00 8.24 -14.28
C SER A 33 8.76 7.38 -14.54
N PHE A 34 8.93 6.11 -14.90
CA PHE A 34 7.87 5.14 -15.15
C PHE A 34 7.63 4.20 -13.95
N ASN A 35 8.23 4.48 -12.78
CA ASN A 35 8.19 3.62 -11.59
C ASN A 35 8.78 2.21 -11.79
N ILE A 36 9.60 2.01 -12.81
CA ILE A 36 10.35 0.76 -12.99
C ILE A 36 11.49 0.76 -11.98
N LYS A 37 11.56 -0.30 -11.18
CA LYS A 37 12.58 -0.48 -10.14
C LYS A 37 13.86 -1.08 -10.73
N PHE A 38 14.98 -0.51 -10.34
CA PHE A 38 16.31 -1.02 -10.62
C PHE A 38 17.10 -1.14 -9.32
N PHE A 39 18.04 -2.06 -9.29
CA PHE A 39 18.96 -2.22 -8.16
C PHE A 39 20.34 -1.71 -8.53
N LEU A 40 20.91 -0.88 -7.67
CA LEU A 40 22.25 -0.32 -7.77
C LEU A 40 23.10 -0.93 -6.66
N ILE A 41 24.09 -1.75 -7.01
CA ILE A 41 24.95 -2.41 -6.03
C ILE A 41 25.80 -1.35 -5.32
N ASN A 42 25.87 -1.43 -4.00
CA ASN A 42 26.70 -0.52 -3.21
C ASN A 42 28.18 -0.90 -3.38
N ASN A 43 28.86 -0.20 -4.29
CA ASN A 43 30.31 -0.31 -4.41
C ASN A 43 30.96 0.87 -3.67
N ASN A 44 32.15 0.66 -3.10
CA ASN A 44 32.86 1.65 -2.27
C ASN A 44 33.09 3.03 -2.93
N ASN A 45 32.89 3.14 -4.25
CA ASN A 45 33.06 4.37 -5.03
C ASN A 45 31.77 5.20 -5.23
N ILE A 46 30.63 4.77 -4.65
CA ILE A 46 29.36 5.50 -4.77
C ILE A 46 29.21 6.43 -3.57
N GLU A 47 29.06 7.73 -3.83
CA GLU A 47 28.69 8.70 -2.79
C GLU A 47 27.43 8.23 -2.05
N LYS A 48 27.37 8.43 -0.73
CA LYS A 48 26.21 8.00 0.08
C LYS A 48 24.94 8.73 -0.37
N LEU A 49 24.13 8.05 -1.18
CA LEU A 49 22.88 8.60 -1.68
C LEU A 49 21.82 8.67 -0.60
N LYS A 50 20.89 9.62 -0.74
CA LYS A 50 19.76 9.83 0.18
C LYS A 50 18.43 9.37 -0.42
N ILE A 51 17.46 9.07 0.43
CA ILE A 51 16.10 8.69 -0.01
C ILE A 51 15.48 9.86 -0.79
N PHE A 52 14.83 9.53 -1.91
CA PHE A 52 14.28 10.43 -2.93
C PHE A 52 15.28 11.32 -3.65
N GLU A 53 16.59 11.12 -3.46
CA GLU A 53 17.60 11.86 -4.20
C GLU A 53 17.47 11.60 -5.70
N LYS A 54 17.44 12.69 -6.47
CA LYS A 54 17.36 12.63 -7.93
C LYS A 54 18.77 12.46 -8.48
N ILE A 55 19.00 11.39 -9.21
CA ILE A 55 20.30 11.05 -9.78
C ILE A 55 20.19 10.90 -11.30
N ASN A 56 21.25 11.28 -12.00
CA ASN A 56 21.49 10.91 -13.39
C ASN A 56 22.52 9.77 -13.40
N LEU A 57 22.13 8.60 -13.90
CA LEU A 57 22.90 7.37 -13.84
C LEU A 57 23.03 6.77 -15.24
N GLU A 58 24.26 6.64 -15.72
CA GLU A 58 24.63 5.91 -16.93
C GLU A 58 25.38 4.62 -16.52
N GLY A 59 25.04 3.50 -17.14
CA GLY A 59 25.62 2.22 -16.79
C GLY A 59 25.02 1.04 -17.57
N ILE A 60 25.59 -0.14 -17.37
CA ILE A 60 25.11 -1.39 -17.97
C ILE A 60 24.06 -2.01 -17.05
N ILE A 61 22.88 -2.29 -17.62
CA ILE A 61 21.77 -2.91 -16.90
C ILE A 61 21.63 -4.36 -17.36
N ARG A 62 21.60 -5.29 -16.40
CA ARG A 62 21.24 -6.70 -16.63
C ARG A 62 20.19 -7.11 -15.62
N ASN A 63 19.04 -7.61 -16.09
CA ASN A 63 17.92 -8.04 -15.23
C ASN A 63 17.50 -6.98 -14.19
N ASN A 64 17.40 -5.72 -14.61
CA ASN A 64 17.11 -4.56 -13.74
C ASN A 64 18.16 -4.28 -12.65
N VAL A 65 19.36 -4.84 -12.76
CA VAL A 65 20.50 -4.52 -11.89
C VAL A 65 21.53 -3.74 -12.69
N PHE A 66 21.99 -2.62 -12.12
CA PHE A 66 23.16 -1.90 -12.62
C PHE A 66 24.41 -2.67 -12.23
N THR A 67 25.04 -3.33 -13.20
CA THR A 67 26.25 -4.12 -12.97
C THR A 67 27.50 -3.26 -13.04
N GLU A 68 27.50 -2.24 -13.90
CA GLU A 68 28.60 -1.29 -14.07
C GLU A 68 28.05 0.12 -14.20
N ILE A 69 28.67 1.07 -13.51
CA ILE A 69 28.28 2.48 -13.49
C ILE A 69 29.36 3.25 -14.23
N THR A 70 29.01 3.84 -15.37
CA THR A 70 29.94 4.69 -16.14
C THR A 70 29.92 6.13 -15.62
N LYS A 71 28.76 6.59 -15.14
CA LYS A 71 28.59 7.96 -14.65
C LYS A 71 27.44 8.06 -13.67
N LEU A 72 27.69 8.71 -12.54
CA LEU A 72 26.68 9.05 -11.55
C LEU A 72 26.80 10.54 -11.25
N ARG A 73 25.69 11.27 -11.36
CA ARG A 73 25.60 12.69 -10.98
C ARG A 73 24.35 12.93 -10.16
N ILE A 74 24.50 13.53 -8.99
CA ILE A 74 23.38 14.01 -8.19
C ILE A 74 22.81 15.26 -8.88
N MET A 75 21.51 15.29 -9.10
CA MET A 75 20.80 16.39 -9.73
C MET A 75 20.10 17.27 -8.69
N ASN A 76 19.81 18.51 -9.05
CA ASN A 76 18.94 19.36 -8.23
C ASN A 76 17.57 18.70 -8.04
N ASN A 77 17.17 18.58 -6.78
CA ASN A 77 15.94 17.93 -6.40
C ASN A 77 14.85 18.94 -6.05
N TRP A 78 13.73 18.84 -6.76
CA TRP A 78 12.54 19.68 -6.52
C TRP A 78 11.43 18.90 -5.81
N ASP A 79 11.69 17.63 -5.48
CA ASP A 79 10.73 16.80 -4.79
C ASP A 79 10.64 17.22 -3.31
N PRO A 80 9.48 17.72 -2.83
CA PRO A 80 9.33 18.11 -1.43
C PRO A 80 9.54 16.93 -0.47
N ARG A 81 9.32 15.69 -0.93
CA ARG A 81 9.55 14.48 -0.13
C ARG A 81 11.00 14.33 0.26
N TYR A 82 11.93 14.68 -0.62
CA TYR A 82 13.37 14.63 -0.34
C TYR A 82 13.72 15.50 0.87
N TYR A 83 13.26 16.75 0.88
CA TYR A 83 13.56 17.68 1.96
C TYR A 83 12.93 17.23 3.29
N ILE A 84 11.66 16.83 3.26
CA ILE A 84 10.94 16.37 4.46
C ILE A 84 11.60 15.09 5.02
N PHE A 85 11.91 14.11 4.16
CA PHE A 85 12.42 12.82 4.59
C PHE A 85 13.87 12.94 5.07
N ASN A 86 14.69 13.75 4.40
CA ASN A 86 16.05 14.02 4.84
C ASN A 86 16.05 14.75 6.19
N PHE A 87 15.18 15.75 6.38
CA PHE A 87 15.03 16.44 7.68
C PHE A 87 14.65 15.46 8.80
N MET A 88 13.59 14.68 8.61
CA MET A 88 13.13 13.70 9.60
C MET A 88 14.17 12.60 9.88
N THR A 89 14.89 12.12 8.86
CA THR A 89 15.96 11.12 9.05
C THR A 89 17.10 11.64 9.89
N ASN A 90 17.46 12.92 9.71
CA ASN A 90 18.51 13.56 10.50
C ASN A 90 18.06 13.86 11.94
N TRP A 91 16.74 14.03 12.16
CA TRP A 91 16.19 14.22 13.49
C TRP A 91 16.25 12.95 14.33
N ASP A 92 15.76 11.82 13.80
CA ASP A 92 15.82 10.55 14.51
C ASP A 92 15.81 9.35 13.55
N LYS A 93 16.60 8.30 13.85
CA LYS A 93 16.67 7.09 13.03
C LYS A 93 15.33 6.33 12.97
N ILE A 94 14.44 6.54 13.95
CA ILE A 94 13.11 5.92 13.97
C ILE A 94 12.30 6.24 12.71
N TYR A 95 12.51 7.42 12.12
CA TYR A 95 11.81 7.81 10.89
C TYR A 95 12.18 6.90 9.72
N LYS A 96 13.47 6.70 9.50
CA LYS A 96 14.00 5.84 8.44
C LYS A 96 13.62 4.36 8.64
N ASN A 97 13.65 3.90 9.90
CA ASN A 97 13.51 2.49 10.24
C ASN A 97 12.07 2.03 10.42
N PHE A 98 11.15 2.93 10.78
CA PHE A 98 9.78 2.59 11.15
C PHE A 98 8.75 3.44 10.40
N ILE A 99 8.85 4.77 10.47
CA ILE A 99 7.82 5.67 9.95
C ILE A 99 7.71 5.64 8.43
N PHE A 100 8.82 5.83 7.70
CA PHE A 100 8.73 5.85 6.24
C PHE A 100 8.30 4.52 5.63
N PRO A 101 8.77 3.37 6.12
CA PRO A 101 8.29 2.08 5.64
C PRO A 101 6.79 1.87 5.91
N ILE A 102 6.30 2.20 7.10
CA ILE A 102 4.91 1.92 7.52
C ILE A 102 3.94 2.95 6.94
N LEU A 103 4.21 4.25 7.10
CA LEU A 103 3.31 5.32 6.67
C LEU A 103 3.42 5.61 5.17
N TYR A 104 4.60 5.50 4.58
CA TYR A 104 4.80 5.94 3.20
C TYR A 104 5.17 4.80 2.25
N GLY A 105 5.47 3.60 2.75
CA GLY A 105 5.88 2.46 1.92
C GLY A 105 7.24 2.65 1.25
N VAL A 106 8.13 3.44 1.87
CA VAL A 106 9.46 3.81 1.34
C VAL A 106 10.55 3.24 2.24
N ASN A 107 11.69 2.87 1.67
CA ASN A 107 12.88 2.43 2.43
C ASN A 107 12.62 1.22 3.36
N ILE A 108 11.89 0.22 2.87
CA ILE A 108 11.58 -0.99 3.64
C ILE A 108 12.86 -1.80 3.84
N ASN A 109 13.50 -1.66 5.00
CA ASN A 109 14.61 -2.53 5.36
C ASN A 109 14.08 -3.83 5.97
N TYR A 110 14.03 -4.89 5.16
CA TYR A 110 13.59 -6.23 5.60
C TYR A 110 14.51 -6.87 6.65
N GLU A 111 15.72 -6.34 6.85
CA GLU A 111 16.63 -6.80 7.90
C GLU A 111 16.28 -6.22 9.28
N ASN A 112 15.48 -5.14 9.33
CA ASN A 112 14.96 -4.63 10.60
C ASN A 112 14.03 -5.67 11.25
N GLN A 113 14.22 -5.90 12.54
CA GLN A 113 13.53 -6.90 13.35
C GLN A 113 12.00 -6.87 13.19
N ILE A 114 11.38 -5.68 13.13
CA ILE A 114 9.93 -5.53 12.90
C ILE A 114 9.50 -6.15 11.56
N PHE A 115 10.18 -5.80 10.46
CA PHE A 115 9.83 -6.30 9.13
C PHE A 115 10.18 -7.77 8.97
N LYS A 116 11.30 -8.21 9.55
CA LYS A 116 11.69 -9.62 9.58
C LYS A 116 10.64 -10.47 10.32
N ASN A 117 10.26 -10.08 11.54
CA ASN A 117 9.26 -10.80 12.34
C ASN A 117 7.90 -10.82 11.65
N ALA A 118 7.49 -9.70 11.05
CA ALA A 118 6.23 -9.62 10.33
C ALA A 118 6.23 -10.41 9.02
N SER A 119 7.36 -10.47 8.31
CA SER A 119 7.54 -11.31 7.13
C SER A 119 7.44 -12.78 7.51
N ASN A 120 8.20 -13.20 8.54
CA ASN A 120 8.20 -14.57 9.04
C ASN A 120 6.83 -15.01 9.55
N SER A 121 6.07 -14.08 10.14
CA SER A 121 4.71 -14.34 10.62
C SER A 121 3.65 -14.20 9.51
N GLY A 122 4.05 -13.91 8.26
CA GLY A 122 3.13 -13.71 7.14
C GLY A 122 2.21 -12.48 7.25
N ILE A 123 2.46 -11.55 8.18
CA ILE A 123 1.64 -10.37 8.47
C ILE A 123 2.27 -9.05 7.97
N ILE A 124 3.35 -9.12 7.20
CA ILE A 124 4.04 -7.94 6.62
C ILE A 124 3.09 -6.94 5.92
N HIS A 125 2.05 -7.45 5.26
CA HIS A 125 1.06 -6.68 4.53
C HIS A 125 0.14 -5.84 5.44
N LEU A 126 0.11 -6.15 6.74
CA LEU A 126 -0.60 -5.38 7.77
C LEU A 126 0.23 -4.21 8.29
N LEU A 127 1.56 -4.28 8.21
CA LEU A 127 2.46 -3.21 8.65
C LEU A 127 2.76 -2.20 7.56
N ILE A 128 2.84 -2.64 6.30
CA ILE A 128 3.12 -1.75 5.18
C ILE A 128 1.83 -1.07 4.75
N ILE A 129 1.92 0.22 4.40
CA ILE A 129 0.77 0.97 3.91
C ILE A 129 -0.03 0.21 2.84
N SER A 130 -1.33 0.18 3.05
CA SER A 130 -2.31 -0.54 2.26
C SER A 130 -3.50 0.36 1.94
N GLY A 131 -4.40 -0.09 1.07
CA GLY A 131 -5.62 0.64 0.79
C GLY A 131 -6.56 0.79 2.00
N LEU A 132 -6.44 -0.08 3.01
CA LEU A 132 -7.23 0.00 4.25
C LEU A 132 -6.84 1.23 5.06
N HIS A 133 -5.54 1.41 5.29
CA HIS A 133 -4.96 2.56 5.97
C HIS A 133 -5.48 3.90 5.39
N PHE A 134 -5.53 4.01 4.06
CA PHE A 134 -6.07 5.19 3.36
C PHE A 134 -7.56 5.44 3.68
N GLN A 135 -8.37 4.37 3.72
CA GLN A 135 -9.80 4.49 4.02
C GLN A 135 -10.04 4.83 5.49
N ILE A 136 -9.29 4.23 6.42
CA ILE A 136 -9.39 4.54 7.85
C ILE A 136 -9.01 5.99 8.11
N LEU A 137 -7.90 6.45 7.54
CA LEU A 137 -7.47 7.85 7.62
C LEU A 137 -8.56 8.79 7.07
N PHE A 138 -9.13 8.47 5.90
CA PHE A 138 -10.20 9.26 5.31
C PHE A 138 -11.44 9.33 6.21
N LEU A 139 -11.92 8.20 6.75
CA LEU A 139 -13.06 8.16 7.66
C LEU A 139 -12.80 8.95 8.95
N PHE A 140 -11.59 8.84 9.50
CA PHE A 140 -11.17 9.62 10.65
C PHE A 140 -11.22 11.14 10.35
N LEU A 141 -10.60 11.56 9.25
CA LEU A 141 -10.60 12.97 8.84
C LEU A 141 -12.02 13.48 8.56
N GLN A 142 -12.90 12.68 7.96
CA GLN A 142 -14.31 13.08 7.77
C GLN A 142 -15.02 13.31 9.10
N LYS A 143 -14.74 12.47 10.09
CA LYS A 143 -15.32 12.60 11.44
C LYS A 143 -14.79 13.84 12.16
N VAL A 144 -13.50 14.14 12.03
CA VAL A 144 -12.86 15.32 12.61
C VAL A 144 -13.37 16.61 11.96
N PHE A 145 -13.33 16.70 10.62
CA PHE A 145 -13.63 17.93 9.90
C PHE A 145 -15.13 18.18 9.66
N LYS A 146 -16.01 17.23 10.02
CA LYS A 146 -17.48 17.29 9.83
C LYS A 146 -17.87 17.64 8.37
N LYS A 147 -19.17 17.65 8.06
CA LYS A 147 -19.65 17.85 6.68
C LYS A 147 -19.24 19.19 6.05
N LYS A 148 -19.16 20.28 6.85
CA LYS A 148 -18.87 21.64 6.34
C LYS A 148 -17.43 21.82 5.85
N LEU A 149 -16.47 21.06 6.38
CA LEU A 149 -15.06 21.16 6.00
C LEU A 149 -14.56 19.89 5.29
N ILE A 150 -15.45 19.17 4.62
CA ILE A 150 -15.09 17.92 3.94
C ILE A 150 -14.03 18.09 2.85
N TRP A 151 -13.94 19.29 2.25
CA TRP A 151 -12.88 19.65 1.31
C TRP A 151 -11.46 19.54 1.91
N ILE A 152 -11.29 19.84 3.21
CA ILE A 152 -10.01 19.76 3.93
C ILE A 152 -9.62 18.29 4.06
N THR A 153 -10.59 17.41 4.33
CA THR A 153 -10.35 15.96 4.32
C THR A 153 -9.78 15.49 2.99
N TYR A 154 -10.35 15.92 1.86
CA TYR A 154 -9.83 15.56 0.54
C TYR A 154 -8.46 16.17 0.26
N SER A 155 -8.22 17.44 0.65
CA SER A 155 -6.92 18.08 0.50
C SER A 155 -5.82 17.40 1.32
N ILE A 156 -6.08 17.07 2.58
CA ILE A 156 -5.13 16.34 3.44
C ILE A 156 -4.86 14.95 2.86
N LEU A 157 -5.90 14.24 2.42
CA LEU A 157 -5.73 12.92 1.80
C LEU A 157 -4.92 12.99 0.51
N PHE A 158 -5.09 14.05 -0.29
CA PHE A 158 -4.30 14.27 -1.50
C PHE A 158 -2.82 14.55 -1.16
N LEU A 159 -2.54 15.42 -0.20
CA LEU A 159 -1.18 15.68 0.29
C LEU A 159 -0.54 14.39 0.83
N TYR A 160 -1.29 13.62 1.62
CA TYR A 160 -0.84 12.32 2.13
C TYR A 160 -0.53 11.35 0.99
N TRP A 161 -1.40 11.24 -0.01
CA TRP A 161 -1.16 10.45 -1.21
C TRP A 161 0.13 10.89 -1.91
N LEU A 162 0.40 12.18 -2.07
CA LEU A 162 1.64 12.71 -2.67
C LEU A 162 2.90 12.22 -1.95
N MET A 163 2.88 12.14 -0.62
CA MET A 163 4.01 11.67 0.19
C MET A 163 4.26 10.16 0.07
N CYS A 164 3.22 9.37 -0.19
CA CYS A 164 3.30 7.92 -0.25
C CYS A 164 3.98 7.39 -1.52
N PHE A 165 4.57 6.20 -1.42
CA PHE A 165 4.95 5.40 -2.56
C PHE A 165 3.70 4.93 -3.31
N LYS A 166 3.70 5.16 -4.63
CA LYS A 166 2.52 5.01 -5.51
C LYS A 166 2.25 3.56 -5.90
N THR A 167 2.14 2.68 -4.91
CA THR A 167 1.73 1.30 -5.14
C THR A 167 0.33 1.24 -5.73
N VAL A 168 0.02 0.13 -6.41
CA VAL A 168 -1.30 -0.16 -6.96
C VAL A 168 -2.40 -0.03 -5.90
N SER A 169 -2.15 -0.54 -4.69
CA SER A 169 -3.09 -0.50 -3.57
C SER A 169 -3.38 0.93 -3.12
N VAL A 170 -2.33 1.74 -2.96
CA VAL A 170 -2.43 3.15 -2.56
C VAL A 170 -3.16 3.97 -3.61
N ASN A 171 -2.79 3.84 -4.89
CA ASN A 171 -3.44 4.55 -5.99
C ASN A 171 -4.91 4.17 -6.09
N ARG A 172 -5.24 2.87 -6.05
CA ARG A 172 -6.62 2.40 -6.08
C ARG A 172 -7.44 2.97 -4.93
N ALA A 173 -6.92 2.96 -3.70
CA ALA A 173 -7.65 3.48 -2.55
C ALA A 173 -7.93 4.99 -2.67
N PHE A 174 -6.92 5.76 -3.07
CA PHE A 174 -7.07 7.20 -3.31
C PHE A 174 -8.09 7.49 -4.44
N ILE A 175 -7.95 6.81 -5.58
CA ILE A 175 -8.85 6.94 -6.74
C ILE A 175 -10.28 6.58 -6.35
N THR A 176 -10.50 5.48 -5.63
CA THR A 176 -11.83 5.09 -5.16
C THR A 176 -12.49 6.19 -4.35
N VAL A 177 -11.77 6.81 -3.41
CA VAL A 177 -12.30 7.92 -2.59
C VAL A 177 -12.61 9.14 -3.46
N PHE A 178 -11.72 9.50 -4.37
CA PHE A 178 -11.84 10.69 -5.20
C PHE A 178 -12.94 10.56 -6.27
N VAL A 179 -12.98 9.43 -6.98
CA VAL A 179 -14.01 9.12 -7.98
C VAL A 179 -15.37 9.03 -7.32
N LYS A 180 -15.48 8.40 -6.14
CA LYS A 180 -16.73 8.37 -5.37
C LYS A 180 -17.21 9.78 -5.03
N PHE A 181 -16.32 10.68 -4.64
CA PHE A 181 -16.66 12.08 -4.38
C PHE A 181 -17.25 12.76 -5.61
N ILE A 182 -16.60 12.64 -6.77
CA ILE A 182 -17.09 13.21 -8.02
C ILE A 182 -18.43 12.59 -8.39
N LEU A 183 -18.50 11.26 -8.53
CA LEU A 183 -19.69 10.54 -8.99
C LEU A 183 -20.90 10.75 -8.09
N SER A 184 -20.72 10.90 -6.78
CA SER A 184 -21.83 11.13 -5.85
C SER A 184 -22.67 12.37 -6.17
N LYS A 185 -22.12 13.32 -6.95
CA LYS A 185 -22.84 14.51 -7.43
C LYS A 185 -23.73 14.23 -8.65
N TRP A 186 -23.37 13.25 -9.48
CA TRP A 186 -23.99 13.03 -10.80
C TRP A 186 -24.83 11.75 -10.85
N VAL A 187 -24.43 10.72 -10.12
CA VAL A 187 -25.05 9.39 -10.15
C VAL A 187 -25.57 9.10 -8.75
N LYS A 188 -26.88 8.93 -8.57
CA LYS A 188 -27.46 8.57 -7.26
C LYS A 188 -27.42 7.07 -6.98
N ASP A 189 -27.42 6.24 -8.02
CA ASP A 189 -27.41 4.78 -7.87
C ASP A 189 -26.04 4.26 -7.40
N LYS A 190 -26.03 3.60 -6.25
CA LYS A 190 -24.82 3.03 -5.62
C LYS A 190 -24.16 1.96 -6.50
N LYS A 191 -24.94 1.20 -7.28
CA LYS A 191 -24.40 0.13 -8.15
C LYS A 191 -23.70 0.70 -9.37
N THR A 192 -24.30 1.67 -10.05
CA THR A 192 -23.64 2.38 -11.13
C THR A 192 -22.37 3.08 -10.64
N GLN A 193 -22.41 3.76 -9.48
CA GLN A 193 -21.20 4.34 -8.87
C GLN A 193 -20.09 3.29 -8.67
N PHE A 194 -20.44 2.11 -8.16
CA PHE A 194 -19.49 1.02 -7.98
C PHE A 194 -18.88 0.55 -9.30
N LEU A 195 -19.69 0.32 -10.32
CA LEU A 195 -19.20 -0.14 -11.63
C LEU A 195 -18.26 0.89 -12.25
N PHE A 196 -18.55 2.18 -12.11
CA PHE A 196 -17.64 3.24 -12.54
C PHE A 196 -16.33 3.24 -11.74
N ILE A 197 -16.39 3.14 -10.41
CA ILE A 197 -15.17 3.04 -9.58
C ILE A 197 -14.34 1.82 -10.00
N PHE A 198 -14.97 0.66 -10.14
CA PHE A 198 -14.34 -0.58 -10.59
C PHE A 198 -13.68 -0.42 -11.96
N GLY A 199 -14.43 0.03 -12.98
CA GLY A 199 -13.90 0.23 -14.32
C GLY A 199 -12.76 1.25 -14.35
N PHE A 200 -12.90 2.37 -13.63
CA PHE A 200 -11.88 3.42 -13.59
C PHE A 200 -10.61 2.95 -12.87
N THR A 201 -10.74 2.18 -11.79
CA THR A 201 -9.58 1.57 -11.13
C THR A 201 -8.86 0.59 -12.05
N ILE A 202 -9.57 -0.28 -12.78
CA ILE A 202 -8.99 -1.21 -13.77
C ILE A 202 -8.14 -0.46 -14.80
N LEU A 203 -8.67 0.62 -15.36
CA LEU A 203 -7.99 1.40 -16.40
C LEU A 203 -6.67 2.00 -15.89
N ILE A 204 -6.60 2.36 -14.60
CA ILE A 204 -5.44 3.03 -14.01
C ILE A 204 -4.43 2.05 -13.41
N THR A 205 -4.87 0.92 -12.85
CA THR A 205 -3.97 0.00 -12.15
C THR A 205 -3.13 -0.91 -13.05
N GLY A 206 -3.33 -0.88 -14.38
CA GLY A 206 -2.60 -1.73 -15.32
C GLY A 206 -3.05 -3.20 -15.29
N ASN A 207 -3.02 -3.86 -16.47
CA ASN A 207 -3.68 -5.15 -16.68
C ASN A 207 -3.13 -6.34 -15.84
N LEU A 208 -1.87 -6.30 -15.39
CA LEU A 208 -1.24 -7.46 -14.75
C LEU A 208 -1.60 -7.61 -13.26
N ASP A 209 -1.91 -6.51 -12.58
CA ASP A 209 -2.23 -6.54 -11.15
C ASP A 209 -3.70 -6.92 -10.86
N ILE A 210 -4.56 -6.94 -11.88
CA ILE A 210 -5.94 -7.44 -11.80
C ILE A 210 -5.95 -8.93 -11.46
N LEU A 211 -4.91 -9.67 -11.83
CA LEU A 211 -4.79 -11.10 -11.52
C LEU A 211 -4.44 -11.35 -10.05
N LYS A 212 -4.02 -10.32 -9.29
CA LYS A 212 -3.69 -10.49 -7.88
C LYS A 212 -4.99 -10.69 -7.07
N PRO A 213 -5.12 -11.75 -6.26
CA PRO A 213 -6.37 -12.03 -5.56
C PRO A 213 -6.84 -10.92 -4.59
N GLY A 214 -5.90 -10.22 -3.97
CA GLY A 214 -6.20 -9.04 -3.14
C GLY A 214 -6.83 -7.87 -3.90
N TYR A 215 -6.76 -7.87 -5.24
CA TYR A 215 -7.50 -6.95 -6.10
C TYR A 215 -9.01 -7.20 -6.00
N TRP A 216 -9.44 -8.41 -6.30
CA TRP A 216 -10.85 -8.81 -6.31
C TRP A 216 -11.50 -8.77 -4.93
N LEU A 217 -10.76 -9.18 -3.90
CA LEU A 217 -11.22 -9.13 -2.51
C LEU A 217 -11.71 -7.74 -2.10
N SER A 218 -11.00 -6.69 -2.52
CA SER A 218 -11.36 -5.30 -2.19
C SER A 218 -12.72 -4.87 -2.79
N PHE A 219 -13.10 -5.43 -3.92
CA PHE A 219 -14.38 -5.15 -4.59
C PHE A 219 -15.53 -5.97 -4.01
N VAL A 220 -15.28 -7.24 -3.68
CA VAL A 220 -16.25 -8.09 -2.97
C VAL A 220 -16.62 -7.44 -1.63
N LEU A 221 -15.63 -6.98 -0.87
CA LEU A 221 -15.86 -6.29 0.40
C LEU A 221 -16.67 -5.01 0.24
N TYR A 222 -16.37 -4.19 -0.78
CA TYR A 222 -17.16 -2.99 -1.07
C TYR A 222 -18.62 -3.35 -1.36
N LEU A 223 -18.89 -4.37 -2.19
CA LEU A 223 -20.24 -4.75 -2.56
C LEU A 223 -21.06 -5.14 -1.34
N ILE A 224 -20.48 -5.93 -0.44
CA ILE A 224 -21.21 -6.38 0.74
C ILE A 224 -21.47 -5.21 1.70
N VAL A 225 -20.49 -4.32 1.93
CA VAL A 225 -20.69 -3.09 2.71
C VAL A 225 -21.75 -2.18 2.09
N SER A 226 -21.75 -2.02 0.77
CA SER A 226 -22.71 -1.17 0.05
C SER A 226 -24.14 -1.72 0.07
N SER A 227 -24.30 -3.03 0.29
CA SER A 227 -25.58 -3.72 0.44
C SER A 227 -26.18 -3.66 1.84
N SER A 228 -25.42 -3.20 2.84
CA SER A 228 -25.94 -2.87 4.17
C SER A 228 -26.79 -1.60 4.08
N ASP A 229 -28.08 -1.70 4.42
CA ASP A 229 -29.03 -0.59 4.33
C ASP A 229 -28.66 0.59 5.24
N ASN A 230 -29.15 1.78 4.88
CA ASN A 230 -28.77 3.05 5.50
C ASN A 230 -29.34 3.27 6.93
N ASN A 231 -30.23 2.40 7.43
CA ASN A 231 -30.85 2.52 8.76
C ASN A 231 -30.15 1.69 9.85
N VAL A 232 -28.92 1.26 9.59
CA VAL A 232 -28.22 0.31 10.45
C VAL A 232 -27.49 1.03 11.57
N ASN A 233 -27.87 0.69 12.81
CA ASN A 233 -27.21 1.08 14.06
C ASN A 233 -25.68 0.96 13.91
N TRP A 234 -24.92 1.96 14.38
CA TRP A 234 -23.46 1.99 14.27
C TRP A 234 -22.80 0.68 14.75
N LYS A 235 -23.41 0.02 15.75
CA LYS A 235 -22.99 -1.29 16.26
C LYS A 235 -22.97 -2.36 15.16
N SER A 236 -24.01 -2.42 14.33
CA SER A 236 -24.09 -3.41 13.25
C SER A 236 -23.14 -3.07 12.09
N ILE A 237 -22.86 -1.79 11.83
CA ILE A 237 -21.79 -1.41 10.88
C ILE A 237 -20.44 -1.92 11.38
N PHE A 238 -20.14 -1.77 12.66
CA PHE A 238 -18.89 -2.22 13.26
C PHE A 238 -18.77 -3.76 13.28
N ILE A 239 -19.84 -4.47 13.65
CA ILE A 239 -19.90 -5.93 13.60
C ILE A 239 -19.70 -6.42 12.16
N ASN A 240 -20.42 -5.84 11.20
CA ASN A 240 -20.28 -6.21 9.79
C ASN A 240 -18.86 -5.95 9.29
N TYR A 241 -18.25 -4.80 9.64
CA TYR A 241 -16.85 -4.53 9.33
C TYR A 241 -15.92 -5.60 9.91
N PHE A 242 -16.08 -5.98 11.17
CA PHE A 242 -15.26 -7.01 11.81
C PHE A 242 -15.45 -8.38 11.15
N VAL A 243 -16.69 -8.78 10.84
CA VAL A 243 -16.99 -10.02 10.12
C VAL A 243 -16.34 -10.03 8.73
N PHE A 244 -16.48 -8.93 7.98
CA PHE A 244 -15.85 -8.80 6.66
C PHE A 244 -14.35 -8.86 6.73
N TRP A 245 -13.79 -8.26 7.77
CA TRP A 245 -12.38 -8.27 7.99
C TRP A 245 -11.87 -9.68 8.33
N CYS A 246 -12.55 -10.44 9.20
CA CYS A 246 -12.25 -11.86 9.45
C CYS A 246 -12.31 -12.70 8.17
N ILE A 247 -13.37 -12.53 7.37
CA ILE A 247 -13.52 -13.24 6.09
C ILE A 247 -12.38 -12.86 5.15
N SER A 248 -12.06 -11.57 5.04
CA SER A 248 -10.99 -11.05 4.19
C SER A 248 -9.63 -11.64 4.55
N THR A 249 -9.25 -11.61 5.82
CA THR A 249 -7.97 -12.15 6.30
C THR A 249 -7.90 -13.67 6.14
N SER A 250 -9.02 -14.36 6.36
CA SER A 250 -9.12 -15.81 6.15
C SER A 250 -8.97 -16.21 4.69
N ILE A 251 -9.63 -15.50 3.77
CA ILE A 251 -9.53 -15.80 2.34
C ILE A 251 -8.09 -15.63 1.84
N GLN A 252 -7.38 -14.62 2.36
CA GLN A 252 -5.97 -14.38 1.98
C GLN A 252 -5.04 -15.54 2.31
N LEU A 253 -5.35 -16.36 3.32
CA LEU A 253 -4.55 -17.54 3.64
C LEU A 253 -4.58 -18.60 2.54
N PHE A 254 -5.71 -18.76 1.86
CA PHE A 254 -5.84 -19.76 0.81
C PHE A 254 -4.95 -19.48 -0.40
N TRP A 255 -4.37 -18.28 -0.51
CA TRP A 255 -3.46 -17.91 -1.60
C TRP A 255 -1.99 -17.91 -1.21
N LYS A 256 -1.67 -18.21 0.05
CA LYS A 256 -0.29 -18.40 0.48
C LYS A 256 0.12 -19.86 0.34
N ASN A 257 1.39 -20.08 0.01
CA ASN A 257 2.01 -21.40 0.03
C ASN A 257 2.19 -21.90 1.47
N GLU A 258 2.41 -20.98 2.41
CA GLU A 258 2.59 -21.25 3.82
C GLU A 258 1.54 -20.48 4.63
N ILE A 259 0.80 -21.20 5.46
CA ILE A 259 -0.23 -20.67 6.35
C ILE A 259 0.31 -20.72 7.78
N TYR A 260 0.56 -19.55 8.34
CA TYR A 260 0.97 -19.37 9.73
C TYR A 260 -0.29 -19.24 10.60
N VAL A 261 -0.78 -20.36 11.14
CA VAL A 261 -2.13 -20.44 11.77
C VAL A 261 -2.26 -19.51 12.97
N ILE A 262 -1.26 -19.48 13.84
CA ILE A 262 -1.28 -18.61 15.02
C ILE A 262 -1.17 -17.14 14.59
N SER A 263 -0.30 -16.83 13.63
CA SER A 263 -0.21 -15.48 13.08
C SER A 263 -1.51 -15.04 12.42
N TRP A 264 -2.27 -15.93 11.80
CA TRP A 264 -3.60 -15.66 11.29
C TRP A 264 -4.62 -15.39 12.41
N CYS A 265 -4.76 -16.29 13.38
CA CYS A 265 -5.65 -16.09 14.52
C CYS A 265 -5.35 -14.78 15.24
N VAL A 266 -4.07 -14.51 15.49
CA VAL A 266 -3.66 -13.27 16.15
C VAL A 266 -3.86 -12.06 15.24
N SER A 267 -3.64 -12.19 13.93
CA SER A 267 -3.91 -11.09 12.99
C SER A 267 -5.36 -10.61 13.05
N ILE A 268 -6.33 -11.51 13.29
CA ILE A 268 -7.77 -11.24 13.51
C ILE A 268 -8.05 -10.45 14.80
N PHE A 269 -7.07 -10.20 15.66
CA PHE A 269 -7.25 -9.26 16.78
C PHE A 269 -6.26 -8.11 16.75
N VAL A 270 -5.10 -8.34 16.13
CA VAL A 270 -3.97 -7.42 16.16
C VAL A 270 -3.98 -6.43 15.00
N THR A 271 -4.59 -6.73 13.85
CA THR A 271 -4.68 -5.76 12.74
C THR A 271 -5.39 -4.45 13.14
N PRO A 272 -6.54 -4.43 13.82
CA PRO A 272 -7.22 -3.20 14.21
C PRO A 272 -6.37 -2.39 15.19
N LEU A 273 -5.59 -3.08 16.02
CA LEU A 273 -4.60 -2.45 16.87
C LEU A 273 -3.48 -1.82 16.04
N PHE A 274 -2.91 -2.51 15.05
CA PHE A 274 -1.91 -1.93 14.14
C PHE A 274 -2.45 -0.74 13.33
N GLU A 275 -3.69 -0.81 12.86
CA GLU A 275 -4.34 0.31 12.16
C GLU A 275 -4.56 1.51 13.08
N PHE A 276 -4.87 1.28 14.35
CA PHE A 276 -4.91 2.33 15.36
C PHE A 276 -3.52 2.92 15.64
N LEU A 277 -2.49 2.09 15.78
CA LEU A 277 -1.10 2.52 15.95
C LEU A 277 -0.63 3.32 14.73
N PHE A 278 -1.01 2.93 13.52
CA PHE A 278 -0.76 3.65 12.27
C PHE A 278 -1.43 5.03 12.27
N LEU A 279 -2.69 5.10 12.69
CA LEU A 279 -3.41 6.37 12.79
C LEU A 279 -2.74 7.30 13.80
N MET A 280 -2.30 6.77 14.94
CA MET A 280 -1.52 7.52 15.92
C MET A 280 -0.16 7.98 15.37
N ALA A 281 0.54 7.13 14.61
CA ALA A 281 1.80 7.50 13.98
C ALA A 281 1.63 8.65 12.96
N ASN A 282 0.51 8.70 12.23
CA ASN A 282 0.19 9.83 11.36
C ASN A 282 -0.05 11.13 12.13
N ILE A 283 -0.78 11.07 13.24
CA ILE A 283 -1.10 12.25 14.07
C ILE A 283 0.15 12.77 14.78
N PHE A 284 0.96 11.88 15.34
CA PHE A 284 2.12 12.21 16.15
C PHE A 284 3.44 12.11 15.38
N VAL A 285 3.41 12.25 14.05
CA VAL A 285 4.60 12.10 13.21
C VAL A 285 5.74 13.05 13.60
N ILE A 286 5.45 14.22 14.19
CA ILE A 286 6.47 15.18 14.62
C ILE A 286 7.02 14.94 16.04
N PHE A 287 6.56 13.90 16.75
CA PHE A 287 6.93 13.62 18.14
C PHE A 287 7.70 12.29 18.27
N PRO A 288 9.05 12.29 18.13
CA PRO A 288 9.86 11.08 18.19
C PRO A 288 9.62 10.18 19.41
N PRO A 289 9.41 10.69 20.65
CA PRO A 289 9.17 9.83 21.81
C PRO A 289 7.92 8.95 21.66
N ILE A 290 6.83 9.50 21.14
CA ILE A 290 5.58 8.75 20.89
C ILE A 290 5.83 7.69 19.82
N LEU A 291 6.56 8.05 18.76
CA LEU A 291 6.89 7.11 17.68
C LEU A 291 7.77 5.95 18.16
N LYS A 292 8.72 6.19 19.05
CA LYS A 292 9.53 5.14 19.69
C LYS A 292 8.65 4.22 20.55
N PHE A 293 7.73 4.77 21.32
CA PHE A 293 6.77 3.97 22.08
C PHE A 293 5.91 3.08 21.17
N LEU A 294 5.38 3.63 20.07
CA LEU A 294 4.64 2.87 19.06
C LEU A 294 5.51 1.77 18.44
N TYR A 295 6.76 2.07 18.10
CA TYR A 295 7.72 1.09 17.57
C TYR A 295 7.94 -0.07 18.53
N PHE A 296 8.25 0.19 19.80
CA PHE A 296 8.47 -0.87 20.78
C PHE A 296 7.20 -1.69 21.04
N THR A 297 6.03 -1.05 21.03
CA THR A 297 4.73 -1.73 21.15
C THR A 297 4.52 -2.68 19.96
N CYS A 298 4.79 -2.22 18.74
CA CYS A 298 4.71 -3.06 17.54
C CYS A 298 5.70 -4.23 17.60
N GLU A 299 6.96 -3.96 17.95
CA GLU A 299 7.99 -4.99 18.05
C GLU A 299 7.64 -6.07 19.08
N PHE A 300 7.15 -5.66 20.25
CA PHE A 300 6.69 -6.58 21.29
C PHE A 300 5.57 -7.50 20.80
N ILE A 301 4.53 -6.93 20.17
CA ILE A 301 3.42 -7.70 19.62
C ILE A 301 3.90 -8.68 18.56
N LEU A 302 4.74 -8.24 17.63
CA LEU A 302 5.27 -9.08 16.55
C LEU A 302 6.14 -10.21 17.06
N THR A 303 6.93 -9.97 18.10
CA THR A 303 7.79 -10.98 18.71
C THR A 303 6.97 -12.10 19.37
N ILE A 304 5.87 -11.74 20.05
CA ILE A 304 4.92 -12.73 20.59
C ILE A 304 4.31 -13.58 19.48
N ILE A 305 3.95 -12.94 18.35
CA ILE A 305 3.36 -13.63 17.21
C ILE A 305 4.37 -14.56 16.53
N SER A 306 5.60 -14.09 16.30
CA SER A 306 6.61 -14.84 15.57
C SER A 306 7.12 -16.06 16.31
N ASN A 307 7.19 -15.99 17.65
CA ASN A 307 7.71 -17.11 18.45
C ASN A 307 6.76 -18.31 18.52
N ASN A 308 5.49 -18.14 18.13
CA ASN A 308 4.46 -19.16 18.26
C ASN A 308 3.92 -19.61 16.91
N SER A 309 4.73 -19.69 15.85
CA SER A 309 4.21 -19.89 14.51
C SER A 309 4.06 -21.39 14.14
N ILE A 310 2.82 -21.88 14.03
CA ILE A 310 2.51 -23.18 13.41
C ILE A 310 2.33 -22.98 11.91
N VAL A 311 3.11 -23.70 11.10
CA VAL A 311 3.11 -23.59 9.63
C VAL A 311 2.39 -24.77 8.99
N ILE A 312 1.40 -24.49 8.15
CA ILE A 312 0.74 -25.46 7.28
C ILE A 312 1.08 -25.13 5.83
N TYR A 313 1.55 -26.12 5.06
CA TYR A 313 1.78 -25.95 3.63
C TYR A 313 0.47 -26.14 2.86
N ASN A 314 0.14 -25.14 2.05
CA ASN A 314 -1.06 -25.15 1.22
C ASN A 314 -0.77 -25.77 -0.14
N ILE A 315 -1.73 -26.52 -0.69
CA ILE A 315 -1.55 -27.22 -1.97
C ILE A 315 -2.03 -26.33 -3.11
N TRP A 316 -1.24 -26.24 -4.19
CA TRP A 316 -1.46 -25.29 -5.30
C TRP A 316 -2.86 -25.34 -5.94
N TRP A 317 -3.48 -26.52 -6.08
CA TRP A 317 -4.82 -26.66 -6.67
C TRP A 317 -5.92 -25.98 -5.84
N ILE A 318 -5.77 -25.91 -4.52
CA ILE A 318 -6.67 -25.19 -3.63
C ILE A 318 -6.63 -23.68 -3.95
N GLN A 319 -5.45 -23.14 -4.21
CA GLN A 319 -5.27 -21.72 -4.56
C GLN A 319 -5.99 -21.35 -5.86
N VAL A 320 -5.88 -22.21 -6.88
CA VAL A 320 -6.54 -22.03 -8.19
C VAL A 320 -8.06 -22.12 -8.05
N PHE A 321 -8.55 -23.12 -7.31
CA PHE A 321 -9.98 -23.35 -7.08
C PHE A 321 -10.65 -22.15 -6.37
N PHE A 322 -10.06 -21.65 -5.28
CA PHE A 322 -10.59 -20.49 -4.57
C PHE A 322 -10.55 -19.20 -5.41
N SER A 323 -9.51 -19.04 -6.23
CA SER A 323 -9.42 -17.90 -7.16
C SER A 323 -10.57 -17.93 -8.17
N LEU A 324 -10.85 -19.09 -8.78
CA LEU A 324 -11.99 -19.27 -9.69
C LEU A 324 -13.35 -19.02 -9.02
N ILE A 325 -13.56 -19.55 -7.81
CA ILE A 325 -14.79 -19.30 -7.04
C ILE A 325 -14.98 -17.81 -6.78
N SER A 326 -13.93 -17.09 -6.38
CA SER A 326 -14.03 -15.66 -6.09
C SER A 326 -14.46 -14.83 -7.31
N VAL A 327 -13.94 -15.18 -8.49
CA VAL A 327 -14.32 -14.58 -9.77
C VAL A 327 -15.76 -14.93 -10.12
N LEU A 328 -16.15 -16.21 -9.99
CA LEU A 328 -17.51 -16.66 -10.25
C LEU A 328 -18.54 -15.97 -9.34
N LEU A 329 -18.26 -15.85 -8.04
CA LEU A 329 -19.13 -15.15 -7.08
C LEU A 329 -19.33 -13.67 -7.47
N PHE A 330 -18.25 -13.01 -7.91
CA PHE A 330 -18.34 -11.64 -8.43
C PHE A 330 -19.30 -11.56 -9.62
N PHE A 331 -19.15 -12.43 -10.63
CA PHE A 331 -20.03 -12.42 -11.81
C PHE A 331 -21.48 -12.81 -11.50
N VAL A 332 -21.70 -13.83 -10.65
CA VAL A 332 -23.05 -14.28 -10.26
C VAL A 332 -23.83 -13.15 -9.58
N HIS A 333 -23.18 -12.33 -8.75
CA HIS A 333 -23.83 -11.17 -8.11
C HIS A 333 -24.39 -10.17 -9.14
N PHE A 334 -23.70 -9.97 -10.27
CA PHE A 334 -24.14 -9.07 -11.33
C PHE A 334 -25.16 -9.74 -12.28
N LEU A 335 -25.00 -11.02 -12.60
CA LEU A 335 -25.90 -11.75 -13.49
C LEU A 335 -27.29 -11.99 -12.90
N LYS A 336 -27.39 -12.25 -11.59
CA LYS A 336 -28.67 -12.60 -10.93
C LYS A 336 -29.69 -11.45 -10.91
N LYS A 337 -29.28 -10.21 -11.21
CA LYS A 337 -30.15 -9.02 -11.14
C LYS A 337 -30.73 -8.57 -12.49
N ASN A 338 -30.26 -9.08 -13.62
CA ASN A 338 -30.86 -8.84 -14.94
C ASN A 338 -32.13 -9.69 -15.21
N ARG A 339 -32.66 -10.38 -14.17
CA ARG A 339 -33.88 -11.20 -14.23
C ARG A 339 -35.05 -10.61 -13.42
N LYS A 340 -35.04 -9.30 -13.16
CA LYS A 340 -36.20 -8.59 -12.57
C LYS A 340 -36.64 -7.45 -13.46
#